data_AF-K1XUL2-F1
#
_entry.id   AF-K1XUL2-F1
#
_cell.length_a   1.000
_cell.length_b   1.000
_cell.length_c   1.000
_cell.angle_alpha   90.00
_cell.angle_beta   90.00
_cell.angle_gamma   90.00
#
_symmetry.space_group_name_H-M   'P 1'
#
loop_
_entity.id
_entity.type
_entity.pdbx_description
1 polymer ?
#
loop_
_entity_poly.entity_id
_entity_poly.type
_entity_poly.pdbx_seq_one_letter_code
_entity_poly.pdbx_strand_id
1 'polypeptide(L)' 'MNNPAHPSAVLYAGSRTFPQLTACEHFAGSEKMLNKALQIQAELSVDGVPIFDITADCEDGAPAGRER' A
#
# COMPACT_ATOMS: atom_id res chain seq x y z
N MET A 1 -25.03 18.27 32.45
CA MET A 1 -25.16 17.10 31.56
C MET A 1 -23.78 16.49 31.41
N ASN A 2 -23.59 15.26 31.86
CA ASN A 2 -22.29 14.59 31.78
C ASN A 2 -22.13 14.07 30.36
N ASN A 3 -21.27 14.68 29.54
CA ASN A 3 -20.99 14.19 28.20
C ASN A 3 -20.08 12.97 28.35
N PRO A 4 -20.49 11.77 27.93
CA PRO A 4 -19.63 10.60 28.04
C PRO A 4 -18.33 10.86 27.27
N ALA A 5 -17.20 10.50 27.89
CA ALA A 5 -15.89 10.70 27.29
C ALA A 5 -15.79 9.90 25.98
N HIS A 6 -15.22 10.52 24.94
CA HIS A 6 -15.07 9.88 23.63
C HIS A 6 -14.16 8.65 23.75
N PRO A 7 -14.47 7.51 23.10
CA PRO A 7 -13.67 6.29 23.20
C PRO A 7 -12.18 6.47 22.91
N SER A 8 -11.81 7.32 21.93
CA SER A 8 -10.41 7.62 21.63
C SER A 8 -9.63 8.28 22.79
N ALA A 9 -10.33 8.82 23.79
CA ALA A 9 -9.74 9.46 24.96
C ALA A 9 -9.68 8.55 26.20
N VAL A 10 -10.37 7.40 26.19
CA VAL A 10 -10.51 6.52 27.37
C VAL A 10 -10.08 5.08 27.13
N LEU A 11 -10.04 4.62 25.88
CA LEU A 11 -9.57 3.28 25.55
C LEU A 11 -8.03 3.24 25.53
N TYR A 12 -7.47 2.09 25.89
CA TYR A 12 -6.02 1.85 25.82
C TYR A 12 -5.54 1.93 24.36
N ALA A 13 -4.62 2.86 24.08
CA ALA A 13 -4.14 3.14 22.72
C ALA A 13 -3.22 2.06 22.13
N GLY A 14 -2.87 1.02 22.90
CA GLY A 14 -1.80 0.09 22.53
C GLY A 14 -0.41 0.75 22.66
N SER A 15 0.63 0.00 22.31
CA SER A 15 2.01 0.53 22.29
C SER A 15 2.44 1.00 20.91
N ARG A 16 2.07 0.26 19.84
CA ARG A 16 2.43 0.54 18.45
C ARG A 16 1.20 0.87 17.63
N THR A 17 1.26 1.97 16.89
CA THR A 17 0.24 2.36 15.91
C THR A 17 0.10 1.29 14.83
N PHE A 18 -1.14 0.97 14.47
CA PHE A 18 -1.40 0.09 13.35
C PHE A 18 -0.93 0.75 12.04
N PRO A 19 -0.14 0.07 11.20
CA PRO A 19 0.32 0.64 9.95
C PRO A 19 -0.87 0.83 9.00
N GLN A 20 -0.98 2.02 8.42
CA GLN A 20 -1.97 2.31 7.39
C GLN A 20 -1.40 1.92 6.03
N LEU A 21 -1.46 0.63 5.71
CA LEU A 21 -1.07 0.09 4.41
C LEU A 21 -2.19 0.27 3.39
N THR A 22 -1.84 0.25 2.11
CA THR A 22 -2.85 0.17 1.06
C THR A 22 -3.57 -1.19 1.13
N ALA A 23 -4.80 -1.24 0.63
CA ALA A 23 -5.59 -2.48 0.68
C ALA A 23 -5.16 -3.52 -0.37
N CYS A 24 -4.31 -3.13 -1.32
CA CYS A 24 -3.89 -3.95 -2.45
C CYS A 24 -2.40 -3.78 -2.71
N GLU A 25 -1.71 -4.89 -2.89
CA GLU A 25 -0.31 -4.93 -3.34
C GLU A 25 -0.27 -5.54 -4.74
N HIS A 26 0.21 -4.76 -5.72
CA HIS A 26 0.27 -5.16 -7.11
C HIS A 26 1.70 -5.61 -7.47
N PHE A 27 1.83 -6.84 -7.98
CA PHE A 27 3.11 -7.42 -8.36
C PHE A 27 3.43 -7.19 -9.83
N ALA A 28 4.66 -6.81 -10.14
CA ALA A 28 5.16 -6.66 -11.50
C ALA A 28 6.63 -7.05 -11.62
N GLY A 29 6.92 -8.13 -12.36
CA GLY A 29 8.29 -8.66 -12.52
C GLY A 29 8.96 -8.36 -13.87
N SER A 30 8.45 -7.39 -14.63
CA SER A 30 9.15 -6.91 -15.83
C SER A 30 9.06 -5.40 -15.94
N GLU A 31 10.08 -4.78 -16.52
CA GLU A 31 10.13 -3.33 -16.75
C GLU A 31 8.86 -2.79 -17.45
N LYS A 32 8.35 -3.53 -18.45
CA LYS A 32 7.11 -3.17 -19.15
C LYS A 32 5.90 -3.12 -18.20
N MET A 33 5.77 -4.11 -17.31
CA MET A 33 4.66 -4.17 -16.36
C MET A 33 4.83 -3.17 -15.22
N LEU A 34 6.06 -2.97 -14.73
CA LEU A 34 6.38 -1.97 -13.72
C LEU A 34 6.04 -0.55 -14.21
N ASN A 35 6.46 -0.20 -15.42
CA ASN A 35 6.13 1.10 -16.02
C ASN A 35 4.61 1.30 -16.14
N LYS A 36 3.88 0.25 -16.53
CA LYS A 36 2.42 0.29 -16.60
C LYS A 36 1.78 0.41 -15.21
N ALA A 37 2.28 -0.32 -14.22
CA ALA A 37 1.78 -0.28 -12.85
C ALA A 37 1.96 1.12 -12.25
N LEU A 38 3.13 1.72 -12.41
CA LEU A 38 3.43 3.09 -11.97
C LEU A 38 2.51 4.12 -12.63
N GLN A 39 2.28 4.00 -13.93
CA GLN A 39 1.34 4.85 -14.64
C GLN A 39 -0.08 4.74 -14.05
N ILE A 40 -0.59 3.51 -13.90
CA ILE A 40 -1.93 3.27 -13.34
C ILE A 40 -2.03 3.76 -11.90
N GLN A 41 -0.98 3.59 -11.08
CA GLN A 41 -0.94 4.07 -9.71
C GLN A 41 -1.09 5.60 -9.65
N ALA A 42 -0.40 6.32 -10.54
CA ALA A 42 -0.54 7.76 -10.64
C ALA A 42 -1.96 8.18 -11.10
N GLU A 43 -2.53 7.49 -12.09
CA GLU A 43 -3.87 7.76 -12.61
C GLU A 43 -4.99 7.50 -11.59
N LEU A 44 -4.81 6.50 -10.71
CA LEU A 44 -5.81 6.09 -9.71
C LEU A 44 -5.59 6.71 -8.32
N SER A 45 -4.60 7.58 -8.15
CA SER A 45 -4.33 8.24 -6.87
C SER A 45 -5.51 9.13 -6.45
N VAL A 46 -5.88 9.09 -5.17
CA VAL A 46 -6.92 9.94 -4.57
C VAL A 46 -6.25 10.94 -3.64
N ASP A 47 -6.51 12.24 -3.84
CA ASP A 47 -5.86 13.33 -3.09
C ASP A 47 -4.32 13.26 -3.08
N GLY A 48 -3.74 12.76 -4.18
CA GLY A 48 -2.30 12.58 -4.33
C GLY A 48 -1.73 11.37 -3.58
N VAL A 49 -2.58 10.50 -3.04
CA VAL A 49 -2.19 9.27 -2.33
C VAL A 49 -2.48 8.05 -3.21
N PRO A 50 -1.48 7.19 -3.49
CA PRO A 50 -1.69 5.90 -4.14
C PRO A 50 -2.70 5.01 -3.41
N ILE A 51 -3.57 4.33 -4.15
CA ILE A 51 -4.57 3.42 -3.57
C ILE A 51 -4.11 1.96 -3.48
N PHE A 52 -2.95 1.64 -4.08
CA PHE A 52 -2.31 0.33 -4.04
C PHE A 52 -0.79 0.48 -4.03
N ASP A 53 -0.09 -0.45 -3.40
CA ASP A 53 1.36 -0.56 -3.41
C ASP A 53 1.83 -1.36 -4.63
N ILE A 54 3.07 -1.12 -5.09
CA ILE A 54 3.68 -1.90 -6.18
C ILE A 54 4.91 -2.63 -5.63
N THR A 55 4.92 -3.95 -5.81
CA THR A 55 6.07 -4.80 -5.52
C THR A 55 6.75 -5.17 -6.83
N ALA A 56 8.00 -4.70 -6.98
CA ALA A 56 8.87 -5.08 -8.08
C ALA A 56 9.40 -6.49 -7.81
N ASP A 57 8.85 -7.44 -8.56
CA ASP A 57 9.04 -8.85 -8.30
C ASP A 57 10.28 -9.37 -9.02
N CYS A 58 11.26 -9.85 -8.24
CA CYS A 58 12.49 -10.45 -8.73
C CYS A 58 12.50 -11.97 -8.58
N GLU A 59 11.39 -12.61 -8.17
CA GLU A 59 11.32 -14.06 -8.01
C GLU A 59 10.53 -14.69 -9.16
N ASP A 60 9.29 -15.09 -8.94
CA ASP A 60 8.48 -15.88 -9.87
C ASP A 60 7.74 -15.04 -10.91
N GLY A 61 7.53 -13.75 -10.64
CA GLY A 61 7.02 -12.79 -11.62
C GLY A 61 8.06 -12.33 -12.66
N ALA A 62 9.34 -12.58 -12.42
CA ALA A 62 10.42 -12.23 -13.34
C ALA A 62 10.69 -13.35 -14.38
N PRO A 63 11.04 -13.01 -15.64
CA PRO A 63 11.52 -14.01 -16.58
C PRO A 63 12.81 -14.66 -16.08
N ALA A 64 12.92 -15.99 -16.26
CA ALA A 64 14.11 -16.74 -15.87
C ALA A 64 15.40 -16.13 -16.46
N GLY A 65 16.42 -15.92 -15.61
CA GLY A 65 17.68 -15.26 -15.96
C GLY A 65 17.63 -13.73 -16.03
N ARG A 66 16.52 -13.11 -15.60
CA ARG A 66 16.30 -11.66 -15.54
C ARG A 66 15.77 -11.19 -14.18
N GLU A 67 15.96 -11.99 -13.13
CA GLU A 67 15.57 -11.77 -11.72
C GLU A 67 16.42 -10.65 -11.07
N ARG A 68 16.15 -9.39 -11.40
CA ARG A 68 16.93 -8.24 -10.90
C ARG A 68 16.19 -6.91 -10.98
#